data_AF-A0A947R229-F1
#
_entry.id   AF-A0A947R229-F1
#
_cell.length_a   1.000
_cell.length_b   1.000
_cell.length_c   1.000
_cell.angle_alpha   90.00
_cell.angle_beta   90.00
_cell.angle_gamma   90.00
#
_symmetry.space_group_name_H-M   'P 1'
#
loop_
_entity.id
_entity.type
_entity.pdbx_description
1 polymer ?
#
loop_
_entity_poly.entity_id
_entity_poly.type
_entity_poly.pdbx_seq_one_letter_code
_entity_poly.pdbx_strand_id
1 'polypeptide(L)' 'MKYKTENRCWNCKKLLFKGTPGTIEIKCPRCGHINFYQPEPPEGQNQLNKHMEAQHG' A
#
# COMPACT_ATOMS: atom_id res chain seq x y z
N MET A 1 -19.11 -4.85 -9.71
CA MET A 1 -18.14 -5.22 -8.66
C MET A 1 -16.73 -5.13 -9.24
N LYS A 2 -15.96 -4.08 -8.94
CA LYS A 2 -14.74 -3.76 -9.69
C LYS A 2 -13.53 -3.51 -8.78
N TYR A 3 -13.03 -4.53 -8.09
CA TYR A 3 -11.73 -4.42 -7.42
C TYR A 3 -10.95 -5.73 -7.52
N LYS A 4 -10.18 -5.87 -8.60
CA LYS A 4 -8.98 -6.74 -8.57
C LYS A 4 -7.82 -5.86 -8.13
N THR A 5 -7.69 -5.62 -6.83
CA THR A 5 -6.46 -5.10 -6.23
C THR A 5 -5.46 -6.23 -6.17
N GLU A 6 -4.79 -6.45 -7.30
CA GLU A 6 -3.69 -7.40 -7.38
C GLU A 6 -2.46 -6.81 -6.68
N ASN A 7 -2.08 -7.39 -5.56
CA ASN A 7 -0.88 -7.01 -4.85
C ASN A 7 0.28 -7.85 -5.36
N ARG A 8 1.23 -7.17 -6.00
CA ARG A 8 2.37 -7.77 -6.67
C ARG A 8 3.64 -7.40 -5.94
N CYS A 9 4.62 -8.30 -5.98
CA CYS A 9 5.94 -8.06 -5.42
C CYS A 9 6.54 -6.82 -6.08
N TRP A 10 7.04 -5.89 -5.27
CA TRP A 10 7.64 -4.65 -5.74
C TRP A 10 8.81 -4.91 -6.69
N ASN A 11 9.64 -5.89 -6.34
CA ASN A 11 10.86 -6.26 -7.06
C ASN A 11 10.58 -7.00 -8.39
N CYS A 12 9.89 -8.15 -8.36
CA CYS A 12 9.78 -9.03 -9.53
C CYS A 12 8.37 -9.11 -10.17
N LYS A 13 7.44 -8.28 -9.70
CA LYS A 13 6.03 -8.19 -10.15
C LYS A 13 5.23 -9.50 -10.08
N LYS A 14 5.74 -10.54 -9.41
CA LYS A 14 4.98 -11.77 -9.09
C LYS A 14 3.73 -11.39 -8.31
N LEU A 15 2.57 -11.92 -8.72
CA LEU A 15 1.35 -11.83 -7.92
C LEU A 15 1.57 -12.52 -6.58
N LEU A 16 1.37 -11.78 -5.49
CA LEU A 16 1.45 -12.31 -4.14
C LEU A 16 0.06 -12.67 -3.62
N PHE A 17 -0.90 -11.76 -3.75
CA PHE A 17 -2.30 -12.00 -3.36
C PHE A 17 -3.25 -11.02 -4.08
N LYS A 18 -4.56 -11.22 -3.89
CA LYS A 18 -5.63 -10.34 -4.36
C LYS A 18 -6.47 -9.90 -3.18
N GLY A 19 -6.88 -8.63 -3.17
CA GLY A 19 -7.70 -8.05 -2.10
C GLY A 19 -7.05 -6.83 -1.47
N THR A 20 -7.76 -6.21 -0.54
CA THR A 20 -7.23 -5.06 0.22
C THR A 20 -6.27 -5.58 1.29
N PRO A 21 -5.00 -5.15 1.30
CA PRO A 21 -4.08 -5.53 2.36
C PRO A 21 -4.49 -4.87 3.69
N GLY A 22 -4.44 -5.64 4.77
CA GLY A 22 -4.17 -5.09 6.10
C GLY A 22 -2.67 -4.89 6.29
N THR A 23 -2.21 -4.82 7.55
CA THR A 23 -0.78 -4.84 7.84
C THR A 23 -0.23 -6.25 7.64
N ILE A 24 0.59 -6.45 6.62
CA ILE A 24 1.19 -7.76 6.33
C ILE A 24 2.61 -7.60 5.80
N GLU A 25 3.49 -8.47 6.29
CA GLU A 25 4.82 -8.69 5.74
C GLU A 25 4.85 -10.05 5.03
N ILE A 26 5.29 -10.07 3.77
CA ILE A 26 5.32 -11.29 2.95
C ILE A 26 6.61 -11.38 2.13
N LYS A 27 7.32 -12.50 2.31
CA LYS A 27 8.45 -12.87 1.48
C LYS A 27 7.97 -13.35 0.11
N CYS A 28 8.49 -12.75 -0.96
CA CYS A 28 8.19 -13.18 -2.31
C CYS A 28 8.84 -14.54 -2.59
N PRO A 29 8.06 -15.58 -2.95
CA PRO A 29 8.61 -16.91 -3.19
C PRO A 29 9.42 -17.02 -4.50
N ARG A 30 9.38 -16.00 -5.38
CA ARG A 30 10.18 -15.99 -6.61
C ARG A 30 11.55 -15.36 -6.42
N CYS A 31 11.62 -14.21 -5.75
CA CYS A 31 12.86 -13.42 -5.69
C CYS A 31 13.40 -13.23 -4.27
N GLY A 32 12.72 -13.75 -3.25
CA GLY A 32 13.14 -13.64 -1.85
C GLY A 32 12.93 -12.27 -1.21
N HIS A 33 12.56 -11.23 -1.95
CA HIS A 33 12.31 -9.88 -1.42
C HIS A 33 11.13 -9.88 -0.43
N ILE A 34 11.29 -9.20 0.71
CA ILE A 34 10.25 -9.02 1.71
C ILE A 34 9.43 -7.77 1.34
N ASN A 35 8.12 -7.93 1.19
CA ASN A 35 7.20 -6.84 0.83
C ASN A 35 6.35 -6.53 2.06
N PHE A 36 6.20 -5.25 2.35
CA PHE A 36 5.37 -4.75 3.44
C PHE A 36 4.17 -4.02 2.85
N TYR A 37 2.98 -4.36 3.32
CA TYR A 37 1.73 -3.73 2.92
C TYR A 37 1.02 -3.18 4.15
N GLN A 38 0.32 -2.07 3.97
CA GLN A 38 -0.49 -1.42 4.99
C GLN A 38 -1.87 -1.11 4.41
N PRO A 39 -2.92 -1.03 5.26
CA PRO A 39 -4.20 -0.50 4.82
C PRO A 39 -4.00 0.95 4.36
N GLU A 40 -4.64 1.31 3.24
CA GLU A 40 -4.71 2.72 2.88
C GLU A 40 -5.49 3.47 3.97
N PRO A 41 -5.04 4.69 4.35
CA PRO A 41 -5.79 5.50 5.29
C PRO A 41 -7.19 5.77 4.74
N PRO A 42 -8.23 5.85 5.59
CA PRO A 42 -9.56 6.18 5.14
C PRO A 42 -9.54 7.49 4.35
N GLU A 43 -10.20 7.50 3.18
CA GLU A 43 -10.31 8.68 2.32
C GLU A 43 -10.88 9.85 3.15
N GLY A 44 -10.04 10.87 3.41
CA GLY A 44 -10.44 12.06 4.18
C GLY A 44 -9.36 12.65 5.10
N GLN A 45 -8.32 11.90 5.47
CA GLN A 45 -7.29 12.42 6.41
C GLN A 45 -6.14 13.18 5.74
N ASN A 46 -5.97 13.08 4.41
CA ASN A 46 -4.89 13.78 3.69
C ASN A 46 -5.17 15.28 3.42
N GLN A 47 -6.36 15.78 3.79
CA GLN A 47 -6.71 17.20 3.58
C GLN A 47 -6.42 18.10 4.80
N LEU A 48 -6.30 17.55 6.01
CA LEU A 48 -5.99 18.37 7.20
C LEU A 48 -4.51 18.75 7.30
N ASN A 49 -3.60 17.88 6.86
CA ASN A 49 -2.16 18.15 6.99
C ASN A 49 -1.64 19.19 5.96
N LYS A 50 -2.34 19.38 4.84
CA LYS A 50 -1.94 20.39 3.83
C LYS A 50 -2.26 21.84 4.24
N HIS A 51 -3.17 22.05 5.21
CA HIS A 51 -3.56 23.40 5.63
C HIS A 51 -2.71 23.97 6.79
N MET A 52 -1.96 23.11 7.48
CA MET A 52 -1.06 23.51 8.57
C MET A 52 0.36 23.81 8.09
N GLU A 53 0.87 23.16 7.04
CA GLU A 53 2.22 23.43 6.49
C GLU A 53 2.29 24.67 5.58
N ALA A 54 1.14 25.25 5.20
CA ALA A 54 1.09 26.46 4.37
C ALA A 54 1.02 27.79 5.16
N GLN A 55 1.11 27.76 6.50
CA GLN A 55 1.01 28.96 7.35
C GLN A 55 2.28 29.28 8.17
N HIS A 56 3.38 28.56 7.93
CA HIS A 56 4.72 28.91 8.44
C HIS A 56 5.74 28.88 7.30
N GLY A 57 5.62 29.84 6.39
CA GLY A 57 6.59 30.18 5.34
C GLY A 57 6.42 31.63 4.95
#